data_AF-A0AAD6S2W4-F1
#
_entry.id   AF-A0AAD6S2W4-F1
#
_cell.length_a   1.000
_cell.length_b   1.000
_cell.length_c   1.000
_cell.angle_alpha   90.00
_cell.angle_beta   90.00
_cell.angle_gamma   90.00
#
_symmetry.space_group_name_H-M   'P 1'
#
loop_
_entity.id
_entity.type
_entity.pdbx_description
1 polymer ?
#
loop_
_entity_poly.entity_id
_entity_poly.type
_entity_poly.pdbx_seq_one_letter_code
_entity_poly.pdbx_strand_id
1 'polypeptide(L)'
;MASDYLLSSLSAYTAVVAVPIGLAALAFTEQGWNMLTSMSRGARTTIRLSEGHCQRRLWEDLGVGRLHICTSVWPARCPCRLPHDKGPRCWEGTLTAVLNHWADASLRHGHGHVVDKPKALPVSREFLHVDVDLVLAFVFLVVKKDTSLHHNSHKHQSSRTIHIGDGVLLDTQTVKPGLAIVHLEGNLERTLTKDYVNRLLTGSYPPLVDDPQNISVVRPGDEARGGWVAALGLVADYSQENTFLPYRDRRGRVFWRSMDRVRNLLTDVWVAAFATDPAASRDIAVAVRALTLIHDRETESGVEHFFDLSMPSRVLSAQERDQIIQHFNGPPLLPASQEQQFRQDWKPLLHYVLVAAVRGSVRCIAYFKNPGRELEEILPMDVLRSSSLYVRGC
;
A
#
# COMPACT_ATOMS: atom_id res chain seq x y z
N MET A 1 49.57 -42.04 -2.23
CA MET A 1 48.61 -41.69 -3.30
C MET A 1 47.70 -42.89 -3.61
N ALA A 2 46.87 -43.28 -2.63
CA ALA A 2 45.88 -44.35 -2.78
C ALA A 2 44.66 -43.96 -1.92
N SER A 3 43.76 -43.14 -2.46
CA SER A 3 42.49 -42.78 -1.79
C SER A 3 41.36 -42.55 -2.78
N ASP A 4 41.65 -41.97 -3.95
CA ASP A 4 40.58 -41.49 -4.84
C ASP A 4 39.99 -42.61 -5.72
N TYR A 5 40.81 -43.60 -6.08
CA TYR A 5 40.33 -44.78 -6.83
C TYR A 5 39.46 -45.72 -5.98
N LEU A 6 39.75 -45.85 -4.67
CA LEU A 6 38.97 -46.70 -3.77
C LEU A 6 37.61 -46.08 -3.42
N LEU A 7 37.56 -44.75 -3.26
CA LEU A 7 36.29 -44.02 -3.04
C LEU A 7 35.42 -44.04 -4.30
N SER A 8 36.01 -43.95 -5.50
CA SER A 8 35.29 -44.08 -6.77
C SER A 8 34.78 -45.51 -7.02
N SER A 9 35.51 -46.55 -6.60
CA SER A 9 35.05 -47.93 -6.75
C SER A 9 33.96 -48.30 -5.75
N LEU A 10 34.03 -47.76 -4.52
CA LEU A 10 33.01 -47.95 -3.49
C LEU A 10 31.70 -47.24 -3.83
N SER A 11 31.76 -46.02 -4.39
CA SER A 11 30.57 -45.30 -4.86
C SER A 11 29.94 -45.98 -6.09
N ALA A 12 30.76 -46.49 -7.01
CA ALA A 12 30.28 -47.28 -8.14
C ALA A 12 29.65 -48.62 -7.69
N TYR A 13 30.27 -49.33 -6.74
CA TYR A 13 29.71 -50.58 -6.20
C TYR A 13 28.40 -50.35 -5.44
N THR A 14 28.33 -49.30 -4.62
CA THR A 14 27.07 -48.97 -3.93
C THR A 14 25.97 -48.57 -4.90
N ALA A 15 26.26 -47.75 -5.91
CA ALA A 15 25.27 -47.31 -6.89
C ALA A 15 24.78 -48.43 -7.84
N VAL A 16 25.68 -49.35 -8.24
CA VAL A 16 25.38 -50.37 -9.25
C VAL A 16 24.91 -51.69 -8.65
N VAL A 17 25.36 -52.04 -7.44
CA VAL A 17 25.09 -53.37 -6.86
C VAL A 17 24.24 -53.26 -5.60
N ALA A 18 24.67 -52.48 -4.61
CA ALA A 18 23.99 -52.45 -3.31
C ALA A 18 22.61 -51.77 -3.38
N VAL A 19 22.50 -50.65 -4.10
CA VAL A 19 21.24 -49.91 -4.24
C VAL A 19 20.18 -50.72 -5.01
N PRO A 20 20.47 -51.34 -6.17
CA PRO A 20 19.47 -52.15 -6.87
C PRO A 20 19.03 -53.37 -6.09
N ILE A 21 19.94 -54.05 -5.38
CA ILE A 21 19.60 -55.21 -4.54
C ILE A 21 18.74 -54.77 -3.35
N GLY A 22 19.08 -53.66 -2.69
CA GLY A 22 18.27 -53.11 -1.60
C GLY A 22 16.88 -52.67 -2.05
N LEU A 23 16.78 -52.03 -3.21
CA LEU A 23 15.50 -51.65 -3.83
C LEU A 23 14.68 -52.87 -4.26
N ALA A 24 15.32 -53.91 -4.79
CA ALA A 24 14.65 -55.17 -5.13
C ALA A 24 14.13 -55.88 -3.87
N ALA A 25 14.94 -55.98 -2.82
CA ALA A 25 14.54 -56.57 -1.55
C ALA A 25 13.35 -55.82 -0.91
N LEU A 26 13.35 -54.48 -0.98
CA LEU A 26 12.20 -53.67 -0.55
C LEU A 26 10.97 -53.91 -1.44
N ALA A 27 11.14 -54.05 -2.75
CA ALA A 27 10.03 -54.30 -3.69
C ALA A 27 9.34 -55.66 -3.49
N PHE A 28 10.03 -56.66 -2.93
CA PHE A 28 9.46 -57.99 -2.62
C PHE A 28 8.67 -58.05 -1.30
N THR A 29 8.59 -56.95 -0.54
CA THR A 29 7.73 -56.86 0.65
C THR A 29 6.53 -55.96 0.33
N GLU A 30 5.33 -56.29 0.81
CA GLU A 30 4.15 -55.42 0.61
C GLU A 30 4.38 -54.00 1.16
N GLN A 31 5.04 -53.91 2.32
CA GLN A 31 5.34 -52.64 2.97
C GLN A 31 6.39 -51.82 2.19
N GLY A 32 7.44 -52.47 1.69
CA GLY A 32 8.45 -51.83 0.86
C GLY A 32 7.96 -51.48 -0.54
N TRP A 33 7.08 -52.29 -1.15
CA TRP A 33 6.40 -51.96 -2.40
C TRP A 33 5.50 -50.73 -2.24
N ASN A 34 4.72 -50.64 -1.16
CA ASN A 34 3.91 -49.47 -0.86
C ASN A 34 4.76 -48.22 -0.60
N MET A 35 5.90 -48.37 0.08
CA MET A 35 6.84 -47.27 0.29
C MET A 35 7.53 -46.84 -1.01
N LEU A 36 7.99 -47.76 -1.85
CA LEU A 36 8.60 -47.49 -3.15
C LEU A 36 7.60 -46.88 -4.13
N THR A 37 6.35 -47.35 -4.16
CA THR A 37 5.31 -46.77 -5.00
C THR A 37 4.89 -45.39 -4.49
N SER A 38 4.86 -45.17 -3.17
CA SER A 38 4.64 -43.84 -2.57
C SER A 38 5.78 -42.87 -2.89
N MET A 39 7.04 -43.29 -2.70
CA MET A 39 8.22 -42.50 -3.04
C MET A 39 8.36 -42.29 -4.54
N SER A 40 8.02 -43.28 -5.38
CA SER A 40 7.98 -43.17 -6.84
C SER A 40 6.88 -42.23 -7.30
N ARG A 41 5.69 -42.26 -6.68
CA ARG A 41 4.63 -41.27 -6.92
C ARG A 41 5.07 -39.87 -6.51
N GLY A 42 5.70 -39.71 -5.35
CA GLY A 42 6.28 -38.45 -4.88
C GLY A 42 7.44 -37.95 -5.76
N ALA A 43 8.26 -38.85 -6.29
CA ALA A 43 9.33 -38.57 -7.23
C ALA A 43 8.77 -38.20 -8.61
N ARG A 44 7.73 -38.88 -9.09
CA ARG A 44 7.05 -38.56 -10.35
C ARG A 44 6.36 -37.21 -10.32
N THR A 45 5.80 -36.80 -9.18
CA THR A 45 5.24 -35.45 -9.00
C THR A 45 6.30 -34.36 -8.83
N THR A 46 7.54 -34.71 -8.51
CA THR A 46 8.68 -33.77 -8.42
C THR A 46 9.56 -33.73 -9.68
N ILE A 47 9.60 -34.79 -10.50
CA ILE A 47 10.51 -34.93 -11.65
C ILE A 47 9.85 -34.58 -13.00
N ARG A 48 8.52 -34.45 -13.09
CA ARG A 48 7.87 -33.95 -14.33
C ARG A 48 8.04 -32.44 -14.46
N LEU A 49 9.03 -32.06 -15.25
CA LEU A 49 9.50 -30.69 -15.49
C LEU A 49 8.56 -29.78 -16.31
N SER A 50 7.28 -30.04 -16.55
CA SER A 50 6.47 -29.09 -17.36
C SER A 50 4.93 -29.24 -17.38
N GLU A 51 4.28 -30.04 -16.53
CA GLU A 51 2.83 -30.28 -16.69
C GLU A 51 1.94 -29.51 -15.70
N GLY A 52 2.53 -28.65 -14.86
CA GLY A 52 1.76 -27.82 -13.95
C GLY A 52 1.28 -26.56 -14.66
N HIS A 53 0.00 -26.25 -14.53
CA HIS A 53 -0.52 -24.92 -14.84
C HIS A 53 -0.83 -24.15 -13.56
N CYS A 54 -0.80 -22.82 -13.64
CA CYS A 54 -1.25 -21.93 -12.58
C CYS A 54 -2.10 -20.81 -13.18
N GLN A 55 -3.01 -20.27 -12.38
CA GLN A 55 -3.79 -19.10 -12.79
C GLN A 55 -2.90 -17.87 -12.71
N ARG A 56 -3.07 -16.92 -13.64
CA ARG A 56 -2.46 -15.60 -13.58
C ARG A 56 -3.54 -14.55 -13.32
N ARG A 57 -3.24 -13.66 -12.37
CA ARG A 57 -4.04 -12.47 -12.05
C ARG A 57 -3.08 -11.33 -11.81
N LEU A 58 -3.12 -10.33 -12.67
CA LEU A 58 -2.28 -9.14 -12.57
C LEU A 58 -3.09 -7.90 -12.19
N TRP A 59 -2.39 -6.85 -11.77
CA TRP A 59 -2.96 -5.55 -11.51
C TRP A 59 -3.69 -4.97 -12.73
N GLU A 60 -3.14 -5.17 -13.93
CA GLU A 60 -3.75 -4.74 -15.19
C GLU A 60 -5.14 -5.37 -15.44
N ASP A 61 -5.37 -6.58 -14.93
CA ASP A 61 -6.62 -7.34 -15.11
C ASP A 61 -7.80 -6.78 -14.30
N LEU A 62 -7.54 -5.91 -13.31
CA LEU A 62 -8.58 -5.28 -12.50
C LEU A 62 -9.35 -4.20 -13.25
N GLY A 63 -10.66 -4.13 -13.05
CA GLY A 63 -11.54 -3.10 -13.58
C GLY A 63 -11.23 -1.71 -13.03
N VAL A 64 -11.68 -0.68 -13.75
CA VAL A 64 -11.61 0.71 -13.28
C VAL A 64 -12.69 0.94 -12.21
N GLY A 65 -12.37 1.69 -11.16
CA GLY A 65 -13.30 2.02 -10.08
C GLY A 65 -12.94 1.32 -8.77
N ARG A 66 -13.93 0.94 -7.97
CA ARG A 66 -13.71 0.26 -6.68
C ARG A 66 -13.02 -1.08 -6.91
N LEU A 67 -12.00 -1.41 -6.11
CA LEU A 67 -11.29 -2.68 -6.19
C LEU A 67 -12.08 -3.84 -5.55
N HIS A 68 -12.96 -3.49 -4.62
CA HIS A 68 -13.87 -4.40 -3.95
C HIS A 68 -15.33 -3.99 -4.19
N ILE A 69 -16.14 -4.95 -4.60
CA ILE A 69 -17.59 -4.83 -4.74
C ILE A 69 -18.21 -5.89 -3.83
N CYS A 70 -18.76 -5.46 -2.69
CA CYS A 70 -19.50 -6.35 -1.81
C CYS A 70 -20.93 -6.49 -2.32
N THR A 71 -21.28 -7.68 -2.81
CA THR A 71 -22.66 -8.02 -3.21
C THR A 71 -23.44 -8.71 -2.09
N SER A 72 -22.81 -8.94 -0.93
CA SER A 72 -23.48 -9.60 0.20
C SER A 72 -24.56 -8.71 0.80
N VAL A 73 -25.78 -9.23 0.87
CA VAL A 73 -26.90 -8.63 1.61
C VAL A 73 -26.63 -8.62 3.13
N TRP A 74 -25.66 -9.43 3.59
CA TRP A 74 -25.31 -9.61 5.00
C TRP A 74 -23.85 -9.22 5.24
N PRO A 75 -23.57 -7.97 5.68
CA PRO A 75 -22.20 -7.47 5.85
C PRO A 75 -21.36 -8.30 6.82
N ALA A 76 -21.99 -8.83 7.89
CA ALA A 76 -21.32 -9.63 8.92
C ALA A 76 -20.94 -11.05 8.46
N ARG A 77 -21.46 -11.52 7.32
CA ARG A 77 -21.14 -12.83 6.73
C ARG A 77 -20.52 -12.72 5.33
N CYS A 78 -20.04 -11.52 4.95
CA CYS A 78 -19.35 -11.37 3.68
C CYS A 78 -18.06 -12.21 3.70
N PRO A 79 -17.83 -13.08 2.70
CA PRO A 79 -16.55 -13.81 2.58
C PRO A 79 -15.33 -12.89 2.64
N CYS A 80 -15.46 -11.66 2.15
CA CYS A 80 -14.44 -10.61 2.21
C CYS A 80 -14.02 -10.16 3.62
N ARG A 81 -14.85 -10.45 4.63
CA ARG A 81 -14.64 -10.10 6.04
C ARG A 81 -14.56 -11.31 6.96
N LEU A 82 -14.75 -12.51 6.41
CA LEU A 82 -14.61 -13.73 7.18
C LEU A 82 -13.11 -14.00 7.42
N PRO A 83 -12.77 -14.57 8.59
CA PRO A 83 -11.41 -14.99 8.86
C PRO A 83 -10.94 -15.99 7.80
N HIS A 84 -9.63 -15.93 7.53
CA HIS A 84 -8.94 -16.82 6.61
C HIS A 84 -9.27 -18.31 6.89
N ASP A 85 -9.82 -19.00 5.90
CA ASP A 85 -10.04 -20.44 5.95
C ASP A 85 -8.90 -21.17 5.22
N LYS A 86 -8.23 -22.08 5.94
CA LYS A 86 -7.01 -22.73 5.47
C LYS A 86 -7.35 -23.74 4.39
N GLY A 87 -6.64 -23.69 3.27
CA GLY A 87 -6.87 -24.61 2.18
C GLY A 87 -5.90 -24.44 1.00
N PRO A 88 -5.95 -25.36 0.04
CA PRO A 88 -5.05 -25.37 -1.11
C PRO A 88 -5.20 -24.13 -1.99
N ARG A 89 -6.36 -23.45 -1.95
CA ARG A 89 -6.68 -22.20 -2.66
C ARG A 89 -7.19 -21.12 -1.71
N CYS A 90 -6.70 -21.07 -0.47
CA CYS A 90 -7.16 -20.09 0.51
C CYS A 90 -7.03 -18.62 0.04
N TRP A 91 -6.15 -18.34 -0.94
CA TRP A 91 -6.05 -17.03 -1.59
C TRP A 91 -7.33 -16.62 -2.34
N GLU A 92 -8.23 -17.56 -2.63
CA GLU A 92 -9.54 -17.23 -3.21
C GLU A 92 -10.42 -16.48 -2.22
N GLY A 93 -10.44 -16.98 -0.98
CA GLY A 93 -11.15 -16.38 0.14
C GLY A 93 -10.46 -15.15 0.73
N THR A 94 -9.17 -14.94 0.44
CA THR A 94 -8.44 -13.72 0.85
C THR A 94 -8.25 -12.76 -0.33
N LEU A 95 -7.19 -12.96 -1.12
CA LEU A 95 -6.78 -12.04 -2.18
C LEU A 95 -7.90 -11.77 -3.20
N THR A 96 -8.51 -12.81 -3.77
CA THR A 96 -9.50 -12.62 -4.85
C THR A 96 -10.87 -12.21 -4.35
N ALA A 97 -11.20 -12.51 -3.08
CA ALA A 97 -12.42 -12.02 -2.44
C ALA A 97 -12.31 -10.52 -2.09
N VAL A 98 -11.12 -10.09 -1.65
CA VAL A 98 -10.80 -8.68 -1.37
C VAL A 98 -10.73 -7.89 -2.67
N LEU A 99 -9.93 -8.33 -3.65
CA LEU A 99 -9.79 -7.72 -4.97
C LEU A 99 -10.66 -8.49 -5.97
N ASN A 100 -11.93 -8.10 -6.10
CA ASN A 100 -12.94 -8.88 -6.85
C ASN A 100 -13.52 -8.16 -8.07
N HIS A 101 -13.18 -6.88 -8.29
CA HIS A 101 -13.62 -6.14 -9.47
C HIS A 101 -12.68 -6.38 -10.66
N TRP A 102 -12.77 -7.56 -11.26
CA TRP A 102 -11.99 -7.92 -12.45
C TRP A 102 -12.64 -7.37 -13.72
N ALA A 103 -11.85 -6.90 -14.69
CA ALA A 103 -12.37 -6.30 -15.91
C ALA A 103 -13.11 -7.34 -16.78
N ASP A 104 -14.17 -6.94 -17.50
CA ASP A 104 -14.99 -7.85 -18.33
C ASP A 104 -14.18 -8.68 -19.34
N ALA A 105 -13.11 -8.13 -19.92
CA ALA A 105 -12.23 -8.86 -20.83
C ALA A 105 -11.56 -10.08 -20.14
N SER A 106 -11.29 -9.97 -18.84
CA SER A 106 -10.75 -11.06 -18.01
C SER A 106 -11.81 -12.10 -17.59
N LEU A 107 -13.10 -11.75 -17.68
CA LEU A 107 -14.24 -12.64 -17.39
C LEU A 107 -14.75 -13.37 -18.64
N ARG A 108 -14.72 -12.73 -19.82
CA ARG A 108 -15.18 -13.32 -21.09
C ARG A 108 -14.35 -14.51 -21.56
N HIS A 109 -13.14 -14.69 -21.05
CA HIS A 109 -12.31 -15.87 -21.34
C HIS A 109 -12.52 -17.05 -20.38
N GLY A 110 -13.44 -16.97 -19.41
CA GLY A 110 -13.92 -18.11 -18.60
C GLY A 110 -12.89 -18.78 -17.68
N HIS A 111 -11.61 -18.56 -17.92
CA HIS A 111 -10.47 -19.11 -17.20
C HIS A 111 -9.44 -17.98 -17.12
N GLY A 112 -9.13 -17.50 -15.91
CA GLY A 112 -8.05 -16.54 -15.72
C GLY A 112 -6.80 -17.04 -16.44
N HIS A 113 -6.06 -16.15 -17.11
CA HIS A 113 -4.95 -16.50 -18.01
C HIS A 113 -4.10 -17.62 -17.40
N VAL A 114 -4.24 -18.83 -17.95
CA VAL A 114 -3.51 -19.99 -17.42
C VAL A 114 -2.09 -19.89 -17.96
N VAL A 115 -1.11 -19.93 -17.06
CA VAL A 115 0.31 -19.88 -17.43
C VAL A 115 1.02 -21.12 -16.92
N ASP A 116 2.09 -21.50 -17.62
CA ASP A 116 2.90 -22.63 -17.23
C ASP A 116 3.56 -22.37 -15.88
N LYS A 117 3.40 -23.35 -14.99
CA LYS A 117 4.01 -23.32 -13.67
C LYS A 117 5.52 -23.48 -13.83
N PRO A 118 6.33 -22.63 -13.20
CA PRO A 118 7.77 -22.81 -13.20
C PRO A 118 8.18 -24.18 -12.70
N LYS A 119 9.17 -24.77 -13.39
CA LYS A 119 9.82 -26.06 -13.04
C LYS A 119 10.23 -26.22 -11.57
N ALA A 120 10.51 -25.10 -10.90
CA ALA A 120 10.95 -25.08 -9.51
C ALA A 120 9.78 -25.22 -8.50
N LEU A 121 8.53 -25.10 -8.94
CA LEU A 121 7.35 -25.21 -8.08
C LEU A 121 6.75 -26.61 -8.12
N PRO A 122 6.24 -27.14 -7.00
CA PRO A 122 5.58 -28.45 -6.96
C PRO A 122 4.37 -28.53 -7.91
N VAL A 123 4.32 -29.59 -8.73
CA VAL A 123 3.21 -29.81 -9.68
C VAL A 123 1.89 -30.02 -8.92
N SER A 124 1.92 -30.76 -7.82
CA SER A 124 0.74 -31.15 -7.02
C SER A 124 0.10 -30.01 -6.23
N ARG A 125 0.78 -28.85 -6.08
CA ARG A 125 0.23 -27.70 -5.36
C ARG A 125 -0.29 -26.67 -6.33
N GLU A 126 -1.44 -26.09 -6.05
CA GLU A 126 -1.97 -24.97 -6.82
C GLU A 126 -1.23 -23.68 -6.43
N PHE A 127 -1.08 -22.78 -7.41
CA PHE A 127 -0.47 -21.47 -7.23
C PHE A 127 -1.23 -20.44 -8.06
N LEU A 128 -1.15 -19.18 -7.64
CA LEU A 128 -1.64 -18.03 -8.38
C LEU A 128 -0.47 -17.09 -8.70
N HIS A 129 -0.19 -16.88 -9.98
CA HIS A 129 0.82 -15.93 -10.45
C HIS A 129 0.29 -14.50 -10.38
N VAL A 130 1.00 -13.62 -9.68
CA VAL A 130 0.62 -12.22 -9.42
C VAL A 130 1.79 -11.28 -9.65
N ASP A 131 1.51 -9.98 -9.74
CA ASP A 131 2.51 -8.92 -9.70
C ASP A 131 2.59 -8.24 -8.32
N VAL A 132 3.64 -7.43 -8.13
CA VAL A 132 3.87 -6.70 -6.89
C VAL A 132 2.76 -5.69 -6.59
N ASP A 133 2.20 -5.07 -7.62
CA ASP A 133 1.16 -4.05 -7.48
C ASP A 133 -0.13 -4.66 -6.89
N LEU A 134 -0.49 -5.88 -7.29
CA LEU A 134 -1.61 -6.62 -6.71
C LEU A 134 -1.37 -6.98 -5.23
N VAL A 135 -0.14 -7.37 -4.88
CA VAL A 135 0.24 -7.65 -3.48
C VAL A 135 0.14 -6.38 -2.63
N LEU A 136 0.67 -5.25 -3.12
CA LEU A 136 0.59 -3.97 -2.43
C LEU A 136 -0.85 -3.47 -2.31
N ALA A 137 -1.65 -3.61 -3.36
CA ALA A 137 -3.07 -3.29 -3.33
C ALA A 137 -3.80 -4.07 -2.24
N PHE A 138 -3.55 -5.38 -2.12
CA PHE A 138 -4.11 -6.19 -1.04
C PHE A 138 -3.73 -5.65 0.33
N VAL A 139 -2.44 -5.36 0.56
CA VAL A 139 -1.96 -4.78 1.82
C VAL A 139 -2.70 -3.48 2.15
N PHE A 140 -2.87 -2.58 1.18
CA PHE A 140 -3.59 -1.32 1.38
C PHE A 140 -5.07 -1.49 1.76
N LEU A 141 -5.73 -2.55 1.26
CA LEU A 141 -7.14 -2.82 1.56
C LEU A 141 -7.36 -3.52 2.90
N VAL A 142 -6.36 -4.22 3.41
CA VAL A 142 -6.49 -5.18 4.53
C VAL A 142 -5.83 -4.69 5.81
N VAL A 143 -4.90 -3.75 5.70
CA VAL A 143 -4.25 -3.18 6.88
C VAL A 143 -5.24 -2.43 7.77
N LYS A 144 -5.34 -2.89 9.03
CA LYS A 144 -6.25 -2.30 10.02
C LYS A 144 -5.91 -0.86 10.30
N LYS A 145 -6.95 -0.12 10.68
CA LYS A 145 -6.82 1.18 11.31
C LYS A 145 -6.25 0.96 12.70
N ASP A 146 -5.01 1.38 12.91
CA ASP A 146 -4.25 1.11 14.13
C ASP A 146 -4.77 1.99 15.27
N THR A 147 -5.66 1.46 16.12
CA THR A 147 -6.24 2.20 17.25
C THR A 147 -5.33 2.20 18.49
N SER A 148 -4.18 1.51 18.44
CA SER A 148 -3.26 1.44 19.57
C SER A 148 -1.86 1.89 19.18
N LEU A 149 -1.37 2.94 19.85
CA LEU A 149 0.02 3.38 19.86
C LEU A 149 0.94 2.35 20.55
N HIS A 150 0.81 1.08 20.21
CA HIS A 150 1.80 0.09 20.60
C HIS A 150 2.88 0.09 19.53
N HIS A 151 3.92 0.89 19.80
CA HIS A 151 5.27 0.65 19.32
C HIS A 151 5.67 -0.78 19.69
N ASN A 152 5.23 -1.73 18.88
CA ASN A 152 5.91 -2.99 18.76
C ASN A 152 7.23 -2.66 18.10
N SER A 153 8.25 -2.45 18.94
CA SER A 153 9.65 -2.56 18.55
C SER A 153 9.75 -3.80 17.67
N HIS A 154 9.95 -3.61 16.36
CA HIS A 154 10.23 -4.69 15.44
C HIS A 154 11.56 -5.30 15.87
N LYS A 155 11.51 -6.21 16.84
CA LYS A 155 12.52 -7.26 16.96
C LYS A 155 12.50 -7.95 15.61
N HIS A 156 13.62 -7.93 14.92
CA HIS A 156 13.93 -8.74 13.75
C HIS A 156 13.45 -10.18 13.99
N GLN A 157 12.20 -10.47 13.67
CA GLN A 157 11.67 -11.81 13.57
C GLN A 157 12.10 -12.33 12.21
N SER A 158 12.55 -13.58 12.19
CA SER A 158 13.18 -14.25 11.06
C SER A 158 12.57 -13.89 9.71
N SER A 159 13.44 -13.55 8.76
CA SER A 159 13.30 -12.91 7.44
C SER A 159 12.19 -13.35 6.46
N ARG A 160 11.21 -14.14 6.89
CA ARG A 160 10.26 -14.83 6.02
C ARG A 160 8.83 -14.33 6.20
N THR A 161 8.39 -14.16 7.45
CA THR A 161 7.00 -13.79 7.77
C THR A 161 6.95 -12.40 8.40
N ILE A 162 6.13 -11.52 7.81
CA ILE A 162 6.01 -10.12 8.16
C ILE A 162 4.57 -9.85 8.56
N HIS A 163 4.41 -9.23 9.73
CA HIS A 163 3.13 -8.74 10.23
C HIS A 163 3.06 -7.23 9.97
N ILE A 164 2.05 -6.80 9.20
CA ILE A 164 1.84 -5.39 8.86
C ILE A 164 0.59 -4.92 9.58
N GLY A 165 0.79 -4.18 10.68
CA GLY A 165 -0.29 -3.80 11.60
C GLY A 165 -1.05 -5.01 12.19
N ASP A 166 -2.24 -4.76 12.73
CA ASP A 166 -3.04 -5.73 13.49
C ASP A 166 -3.88 -6.72 12.64
N GLY A 167 -3.50 -6.99 11.40
CA GLY A 167 -4.36 -7.81 10.52
C GLY A 167 -3.80 -8.36 9.22
N VAL A 168 -2.59 -8.00 8.81
CA VAL A 168 -1.98 -8.52 7.58
C VAL A 168 -0.81 -9.44 7.91
N LEU A 169 -0.82 -10.64 7.35
CA LEU A 169 0.32 -11.55 7.33
C LEU A 169 0.83 -11.69 5.91
N LEU A 170 2.11 -11.39 5.71
CA LEU A 170 2.84 -11.61 4.47
C LEU A 170 4.00 -12.57 4.74
N ASP A 171 3.91 -13.79 4.22
CA ASP A 171 5.03 -14.75 4.21
C ASP A 171 5.66 -14.81 2.81
N THR A 172 6.97 -14.58 2.74
CA THR A 172 7.73 -14.56 1.49
C THR A 172 8.85 -15.60 1.52
N GLN A 173 8.96 -16.39 0.46
CA GLN A 173 10.00 -17.40 0.32
C GLN A 173 10.62 -17.34 -1.07
N THR A 174 11.88 -16.94 -1.16
CA THR A 174 12.66 -17.07 -2.40
C THR A 174 12.97 -18.53 -2.65
N VAL A 175 12.52 -19.06 -3.79
CA VAL A 175 12.79 -20.46 -4.20
C VAL A 175 14.10 -20.53 -4.99
N LYS A 176 14.31 -19.54 -5.87
CA LYS A 176 15.54 -19.33 -6.64
C LYS A 176 15.60 -17.86 -7.07
N PRO A 177 16.75 -17.35 -7.55
CA PRO A 177 16.83 -15.99 -8.07
C PRO A 177 15.72 -15.73 -9.12
N GLY A 178 14.98 -14.64 -8.93
CA GLY A 178 13.86 -14.25 -9.79
C GLY A 178 12.54 -15.01 -9.58
N LEU A 179 12.43 -15.86 -8.56
CA LEU A 179 11.18 -16.57 -8.24
C LEU A 179 10.92 -16.59 -6.72
N ALA A 180 9.78 -16.03 -6.32
CA ALA A 180 9.35 -15.99 -4.94
C ALA A 180 7.93 -16.55 -4.77
N ILE A 181 7.74 -17.29 -3.69
CA ILE A 181 6.42 -17.71 -3.21
C ILE A 181 5.96 -16.70 -2.18
N VAL A 182 4.70 -16.29 -2.28
CA VAL A 182 4.06 -15.38 -1.35
C VAL A 182 2.87 -16.08 -0.70
N HIS A 183 2.58 -15.79 0.56
CA HIS A 183 1.36 -16.18 1.22
C HIS A 183 0.78 -14.97 1.94
N LEU A 184 -0.52 -14.75 1.75
CA LEU A 184 -1.24 -13.54 2.16
C LEU A 184 -2.44 -13.94 3.01
N GLU A 185 -2.50 -13.41 4.24
CA GLU A 185 -3.67 -13.50 5.09
C GLU A 185 -4.11 -12.10 5.56
N GLY A 186 -5.42 -11.94 5.69
CA GLY A 186 -6.06 -10.78 6.30
C GLY A 186 -7.46 -10.52 5.74
N ASN A 187 -8.20 -9.64 6.42
CA ASN A 187 -9.59 -9.33 6.14
C ASN A 187 -9.75 -7.93 5.53
N LEU A 188 -10.78 -7.73 4.70
CA LEU A 188 -11.06 -6.41 4.14
C LEU A 188 -11.39 -5.38 5.24
N GLU A 189 -10.54 -4.36 5.36
CA GLU A 189 -10.73 -3.24 6.29
C GLU A 189 -11.12 -1.95 5.56
N ARG A 190 -10.64 -1.76 4.33
CA ARG A 190 -10.79 -0.51 3.57
C ARG A 190 -11.31 -0.78 2.16
N THR A 191 -12.10 0.14 1.63
CA THR A 191 -12.56 0.11 0.24
C THR A 191 -11.87 1.21 -0.56
N LEU A 192 -10.93 0.82 -1.43
CA LEU A 192 -10.18 1.76 -2.28
C LEU A 192 -10.55 1.60 -3.77
N THR A 193 -10.28 2.63 -4.56
CA THR A 193 -10.40 2.57 -6.02
C THR A 193 -9.06 2.23 -6.67
N LYS A 194 -9.09 1.66 -7.88
CA LYS A 194 -7.90 1.34 -8.68
C LYS A 194 -7.08 2.61 -8.98
N ASP A 195 -7.76 3.71 -9.27
CA ASP A 195 -7.11 5.01 -9.50
C ASP A 195 -6.38 5.51 -8.24
N TYR A 196 -7.02 5.42 -7.08
CA TYR A 196 -6.39 5.79 -5.82
C TYR A 196 -5.15 4.94 -5.53
N VAL A 197 -5.24 3.63 -5.67
CA VAL A 197 -4.09 2.73 -5.45
C VAL A 197 -2.99 2.99 -6.48
N ASN A 198 -3.31 3.23 -7.75
CA ASN A 198 -2.30 3.64 -8.75
C ASN A 198 -1.52 4.89 -8.31
N ARG A 199 -2.22 5.86 -7.73
CA ARG A 199 -1.60 7.07 -7.20
C ARG A 199 -0.67 6.78 -6.01
N LEU A 200 -1.04 5.83 -5.14
CA LEU A 200 -0.15 5.34 -4.08
C LEU A 200 1.08 4.64 -4.65
N LEU A 201 0.89 3.70 -5.57
CA LEU A 201 1.96 2.90 -6.19
C LEU A 201 2.98 3.77 -6.93
N THR A 202 2.51 4.82 -7.60
CA THR A 202 3.37 5.75 -8.33
C THR A 202 4.04 6.79 -7.43
N GLY A 203 3.70 6.84 -6.13
CA GLY A 203 4.18 7.88 -5.21
C GLY A 203 3.74 9.29 -5.59
N SER A 204 2.76 9.40 -6.50
CA SER A 204 2.32 10.68 -7.06
C SER A 204 1.44 11.45 -6.09
N TYR A 205 0.78 10.78 -5.13
CA TYR A 205 -0.28 11.41 -4.34
C TYR A 205 -0.16 11.13 -2.83
N PRO A 206 -0.35 12.15 -1.98
CA PRO A 206 -0.50 11.97 -0.55
C PRO A 206 -1.87 11.35 -0.26
N PRO A 207 -1.98 10.40 0.66
CA PRO A 207 -3.13 9.54 0.60
C PRO A 207 -4.25 10.07 1.50
N LEU A 208 -5.23 10.69 0.86
CA LEU A 208 -6.44 11.13 1.55
C LEU A 208 -7.46 10.00 1.43
N VAL A 209 -7.59 9.20 2.48
CA VAL A 209 -8.48 8.02 2.51
C VAL A 209 -9.96 8.41 2.49
N ASP A 210 -10.27 9.64 2.86
CA ASP A 210 -11.59 10.21 2.71
C ASP A 210 -11.59 11.15 1.50
N ASP A 211 -11.79 10.55 0.32
CA ASP A 211 -12.61 11.17 -0.72
C ASP A 211 -14.04 10.64 -0.53
N PRO A 212 -14.79 11.12 0.49
CA PRO A 212 -16.15 10.72 0.66
C PRO A 212 -16.91 11.34 -0.51
N GLN A 213 -17.21 10.51 -1.51
CA GLN A 213 -18.04 10.78 -2.70
C GLN A 213 -17.33 10.88 -4.06
N ASN A 214 -16.05 10.48 -4.21
CA ASN A 214 -15.40 10.57 -5.54
C ASN A 214 -15.31 12.03 -6.03
N ILE A 215 -15.36 12.99 -5.10
CA ILE A 215 -15.17 14.41 -5.32
C ILE A 215 -13.67 14.63 -5.19
N SER A 216 -12.93 14.13 -6.18
CA SER A 216 -11.54 14.48 -6.38
C SER A 216 -11.50 15.96 -6.78
N VAL A 217 -11.67 16.88 -5.81
CA VAL A 217 -11.44 18.34 -5.98
C VAL A 217 -10.01 18.59 -6.47
N VAL A 218 -9.14 17.60 -6.27
CA VAL A 218 -7.76 17.56 -6.71
C VAL A 218 -7.68 16.75 -8.01
N ARG A 219 -7.33 17.40 -9.11
CA ARG A 219 -7.21 16.75 -10.43
C ARG A 219 -5.80 16.14 -10.59
N PRO A 220 -5.62 15.18 -11.51
CA PRO A 220 -4.27 14.81 -11.95
C PRO A 220 -3.49 16.07 -12.39
N GLY A 221 -2.26 16.22 -11.91
CA GLY A 221 -1.45 17.44 -12.08
C GLY A 221 -1.57 18.48 -10.95
N ASP A 222 -2.50 18.29 -10.00
CA ASP A 222 -2.61 19.14 -8.81
C ASP A 222 -1.76 18.62 -7.63
N GLU A 223 -0.93 17.59 -7.82
CA GLU A 223 -0.25 16.90 -6.72
C GLU A 223 0.77 17.80 -6.03
N ALA A 224 1.49 18.63 -6.78
CA ALA A 224 2.41 19.64 -6.25
C ALA A 224 1.70 20.94 -5.84
N ARG A 225 0.37 20.97 -5.85
CA ARG A 225 -0.41 22.15 -5.45
C ARG A 225 -0.82 22.08 -3.99
N GLY A 226 -1.28 23.19 -3.42
CA GLY A 226 -1.52 23.30 -1.99
C GLY A 226 -2.91 22.84 -1.54
N GLY A 227 -3.84 22.57 -2.47
CA GLY A 227 -5.24 22.31 -2.15
C GLY A 227 -5.46 21.09 -1.29
N TRP A 228 -4.71 20.02 -1.51
CA TRP A 228 -4.82 18.81 -0.70
C TRP A 228 -4.23 18.99 0.71
N VAL A 229 -3.22 19.86 0.88
CA VAL A 229 -2.69 20.24 2.21
C VAL A 229 -3.77 21.00 2.97
N ALA A 230 -4.45 21.94 2.31
CA ALA A 230 -5.58 22.65 2.91
C ALA A 230 -6.74 21.69 3.23
N ALA A 231 -7.07 20.77 2.31
CA ALA A 231 -8.09 19.75 2.55
C ALA A 231 -7.77 18.91 3.79
N LEU A 232 -6.50 18.49 3.93
CA LEU A 232 -6.02 17.80 5.13
C LEU A 232 -6.28 18.60 6.39
N GLY A 233 -5.99 19.90 6.41
CA GLY A 233 -6.19 20.73 7.60
C GLY A 233 -7.66 20.97 7.95
N LEU A 234 -8.58 20.89 6.98
CA LEU A 234 -10.01 21.07 7.16
C LEU A 234 -10.72 19.86 7.78
N VAL A 235 -10.12 18.66 7.73
CA VAL A 235 -10.71 17.46 8.33
C VAL A 235 -10.67 17.57 9.85
N ALA A 236 -11.81 17.46 10.54
CA ALA A 236 -11.82 17.46 12.01
C ALA A 236 -11.11 16.21 12.56
N ASP A 237 -11.50 15.03 12.07
CA ASP A 237 -11.06 13.72 12.56
C ASP A 237 -10.01 13.08 11.64
N TYR A 238 -8.89 13.76 11.43
CA TYR A 238 -7.77 13.14 10.71
C TYR A 238 -7.03 12.17 11.63
N SER A 239 -7.32 10.87 11.48
CA SER A 239 -6.44 9.83 11.99
C SER A 239 -5.24 9.69 11.05
N GLN A 240 -4.03 9.94 11.55
CA GLN A 240 -2.78 9.73 10.81
C GLN A 240 -2.72 8.31 10.20
N GLU A 241 -3.38 7.33 10.83
CA GLU A 241 -3.49 5.87 10.56
C GLU A 241 -3.84 5.44 9.13
N ASN A 242 -4.11 6.40 8.26
CA ASN A 242 -4.73 6.14 6.98
C ASN A 242 -3.75 5.93 5.84
N THR A 243 -2.42 5.95 6.01
CA THR A 243 -1.61 5.56 4.85
C THR A 243 -0.17 5.12 4.94
N PHE A 244 0.14 4.37 3.88
CA PHE A 244 1.39 3.73 3.52
C PHE A 244 1.83 4.29 2.16
N LEU A 245 3.09 4.70 2.01
CA LEU A 245 3.68 5.05 0.72
C LEU A 245 4.78 4.04 0.34
N PRO A 246 4.90 3.68 -0.95
CA PRO A 246 6.13 3.17 -1.51
C PRO A 246 7.12 4.32 -1.75
N TYR A 247 8.32 4.19 -1.21
CA TYR A 247 9.41 5.14 -1.30
C TYR A 247 10.05 5.14 -2.70
N ARG A 248 9.83 6.19 -3.49
CA ARG A 248 10.75 6.53 -4.58
C ARG A 248 11.01 8.04 -4.58
N ASP A 249 12.29 8.36 -4.37
CA ASP A 249 12.91 9.69 -4.27
C ASP A 249 12.68 10.50 -2.99
N ARG A 250 13.71 11.31 -2.65
CA ARG A 250 13.83 12.20 -1.48
C ARG A 250 12.46 12.56 -0.90
N ARG A 251 12.19 11.97 0.27
CA ARG A 251 11.01 12.16 1.13
C ARG A 251 10.22 13.41 0.77
N GLY A 252 9.03 13.19 0.23
CA GLY A 252 8.04 14.25 0.24
C GLY A 252 8.33 15.42 -0.68
N ARG A 253 9.11 15.29 -1.76
CA ARG A 253 9.29 16.41 -2.71
C ARG A 253 7.94 17.02 -3.15
N VAL A 254 6.93 16.18 -3.38
CA VAL A 254 5.56 16.62 -3.69
C VAL A 254 4.95 17.38 -2.51
N PHE A 255 5.05 16.85 -1.29
CA PHE A 255 4.53 17.50 -0.09
C PHE A 255 5.26 18.80 0.24
N TRP A 256 6.59 18.85 0.14
CA TRP A 256 7.38 20.06 0.30
C TRP A 256 6.99 21.11 -0.71
N ARG A 257 6.86 20.75 -1.99
CA ARG A 257 6.37 21.67 -3.02
C ARG A 257 4.96 22.19 -2.71
N SER A 258 4.08 21.34 -2.23
CA SER A 258 2.72 21.73 -1.84
C SER A 258 2.68 22.62 -0.60
N MET A 259 3.45 22.29 0.44
CA MET A 259 3.58 23.10 1.66
C MET A 259 4.24 24.45 1.37
N ASP A 260 5.25 24.47 0.51
CA ASP A 260 5.87 25.71 0.01
C ASP A 260 4.86 26.56 -0.73
N ARG A 261 4.04 25.94 -1.58
CA ARG A 261 2.96 26.66 -2.27
C ARG A 261 1.94 27.23 -1.29
N VAL A 262 1.54 26.48 -0.26
CA VAL A 262 0.64 26.97 0.80
C VAL A 262 1.25 28.18 1.52
N ARG A 263 2.53 28.08 1.91
CA ARG A 263 3.27 29.18 2.55
C ARG A 263 3.37 30.41 1.64
N ASN A 264 3.75 30.21 0.38
CA ASN A 264 3.92 31.28 -0.58
C ASN A 264 2.57 31.97 -0.87
N LEU A 265 1.46 31.22 -0.98
CA LEU A 265 0.14 31.83 -1.11
C LEU A 265 -0.22 32.72 0.08
N LEU A 266 0.03 32.28 1.32
CA LEU A 266 -0.21 33.13 2.49
C LEU A 266 0.71 34.37 2.49
N THR A 267 1.97 34.21 2.10
CA THR A 267 2.98 35.29 2.12
C THR A 267 2.76 36.30 1.00
N ASP A 268 2.47 35.84 -0.21
CA ASP A 268 2.46 36.66 -1.42
C ASP A 268 1.07 37.25 -1.70
N VAL A 269 -0.01 36.53 -1.33
CA VAL A 269 -1.39 36.97 -1.58
C VAL A 269 -2.05 37.50 -0.32
N TRP A 270 -2.08 36.70 0.75
CA TRP A 270 -2.90 37.04 1.92
C TRP A 270 -2.33 38.23 2.71
N VAL A 271 -1.01 38.29 2.89
CA VAL A 271 -0.35 39.43 3.57
C VAL A 271 -0.67 40.74 2.86
N ALA A 272 -0.53 40.80 1.54
CA ALA A 272 -0.83 42.00 0.75
C ALA A 272 -2.32 42.35 0.82
N ALA A 273 -3.20 41.37 0.54
CA ALA A 273 -4.64 41.60 0.45
C ALA A 273 -5.26 42.05 1.78
N PHE A 274 -4.68 41.71 2.94
CA PHE A 274 -5.20 42.06 4.27
C PHE A 274 -4.36 43.10 5.02
N ALA A 275 -3.35 43.71 4.39
CA ALA A 275 -2.40 44.64 5.03
C ALA A 275 -3.07 45.81 5.80
N THR A 276 -4.26 46.23 5.39
CA THR A 276 -5.00 47.33 6.04
C THR A 276 -6.04 46.88 7.07
N ASP A 277 -6.15 45.58 7.36
CA ASP A 277 -6.92 45.03 8.48
C ASP A 277 -5.94 44.53 9.58
N PRO A 278 -5.76 45.27 10.69
CA PRO A 278 -4.75 44.95 11.71
C PRO A 278 -4.99 43.61 12.42
N ALA A 279 -6.24 43.18 12.56
CA ALA A 279 -6.57 41.92 13.21
C ALA A 279 -6.23 40.75 12.28
N ALA A 280 -6.72 40.81 11.04
CA ALA A 280 -6.42 39.80 10.02
C ALA A 280 -4.92 39.70 9.73
N SER A 281 -4.23 40.84 9.62
CA SER A 281 -2.78 40.89 9.38
C SER A 281 -1.98 40.18 10.48
N ARG A 282 -2.41 40.30 11.74
CA ARG A 282 -1.77 39.62 12.86
C ARG A 282 -1.93 38.11 12.77
N ASP A 283 -3.14 37.64 12.48
CA ASP A 283 -3.45 36.21 12.36
C ASP A 283 -2.70 35.58 11.18
N ILE A 284 -2.65 36.27 10.03
CA ILE A 284 -1.89 35.84 8.86
C ILE A 284 -0.40 35.76 9.20
N ALA A 285 0.17 36.76 9.88
CA ALA A 285 1.58 36.76 10.26
C ALA A 285 1.92 35.60 11.21
N VAL A 286 1.00 35.23 12.11
CA VAL A 286 1.16 34.06 13.00
C VAL A 286 1.18 32.76 12.18
N ALA A 287 0.24 32.59 11.24
CA ALA A 287 0.19 31.44 10.35
C ALA A 287 1.46 31.31 9.49
N VAL A 288 1.93 32.41 8.89
CA VAL A 288 3.15 32.43 8.07
C VAL A 288 4.36 32.02 8.90
N ARG A 289 4.52 32.56 10.13
CA ARG A 289 5.61 32.14 11.02
C ARG A 289 5.58 30.66 11.37
N ALA A 290 4.39 30.11 11.62
CA ALA A 290 4.23 28.68 11.88
C ALA A 290 4.65 27.83 10.67
N LEU A 291 4.24 28.21 9.46
CA LEU A 291 4.64 27.51 8.22
C LEU A 291 6.14 27.65 7.94
N THR A 292 6.73 28.82 8.21
CA THR A 292 8.18 29.02 8.08
C THR A 292 8.94 28.14 9.07
N LEU A 293 8.48 28.04 10.32
CA LEU A 293 9.08 27.12 11.30
C LEU A 293 9.03 25.67 10.82
N ILE A 294 7.87 25.23 10.31
CA ILE A 294 7.69 23.89 9.75
C ILE A 294 8.66 23.64 8.59
N HIS A 295 8.79 24.60 7.69
CA HIS A 295 9.69 24.50 6.54
C HIS A 295 11.16 24.47 6.95
N ASP A 296 11.61 25.41 7.78
CA ASP A 296 13.03 25.59 8.11
C ASP A 296 13.55 24.46 9.03
N ARG A 297 12.69 23.93 9.91
CA ARG A 297 13.08 22.93 10.91
C ARG A 297 12.56 21.53 10.61
N GLU A 298 11.82 21.37 9.53
CA GLU A 298 11.17 20.11 9.13
C GLU A 298 10.40 19.44 10.29
N THR A 299 9.71 20.25 11.10
CA THR A 299 9.09 19.79 12.35
C THR A 299 7.75 20.45 12.65
N GLU A 300 6.83 19.65 13.17
CA GLU A 300 5.57 20.07 13.77
C GLU A 300 5.73 20.49 15.24
N SER A 301 6.79 20.02 15.92
CA SER A 301 7.01 20.29 17.34
C SER A 301 7.14 21.78 17.62
N GLY A 302 6.36 22.28 18.58
CA GLY A 302 6.36 23.69 18.98
C GLY A 302 5.51 24.61 18.11
N VAL A 303 4.94 24.15 16.98
CA VAL A 303 4.00 24.94 16.17
C VAL A 303 2.79 25.38 16.98
N GLU A 304 2.28 24.50 17.85
CA GLU A 304 1.16 24.75 18.76
C GLU A 304 1.41 25.88 19.77
N HIS A 305 2.67 26.17 20.11
CA HIS A 305 3.01 27.29 20.98
C HIS A 305 2.94 28.65 20.27
N PHE A 306 3.00 28.64 18.94
CA PHE A 306 2.94 29.86 18.12
C PHE A 306 1.59 30.05 17.46
N PHE A 307 0.88 28.97 17.14
CA PHE A 307 -0.37 28.98 16.38
C PHE A 307 -1.55 28.50 17.24
N ASP A 308 -2.13 29.40 18.02
CA ASP A 308 -3.27 29.16 18.90
C ASP A 308 -4.64 29.48 18.23
N LEU A 309 -4.74 29.25 16.93
CA LEU A 309 -5.99 29.43 16.20
C LEU A 309 -6.75 28.09 16.18
N SER A 310 -7.89 28.08 16.88
CA SER A 310 -8.80 26.94 16.91
C SER A 310 -9.69 26.94 15.67
N MET A 311 -10.00 25.76 15.12
CA MET A 311 -11.02 25.68 14.04
C MET A 311 -12.32 26.32 14.51
N PRO A 312 -12.92 27.24 13.73
CA PRO A 312 -14.19 27.84 14.10
C PRO A 312 -15.29 26.78 14.22
N SER A 313 -16.22 26.97 15.16
CA SER A 313 -17.30 26.03 15.45
C SER A 313 -18.35 25.93 14.33
N ARG A 314 -18.45 26.94 13.46
CA ARG A 314 -19.35 26.90 12.31
C ARG A 314 -18.86 25.85 11.31
N VAL A 315 -19.76 24.99 10.88
CA VAL A 315 -19.49 23.99 9.86
C VAL A 315 -19.43 24.67 8.49
N LEU A 316 -18.34 24.47 7.74
CA LEU A 316 -18.25 24.91 6.35
C LEU A 316 -19.19 24.08 5.46
N SER A 317 -19.90 24.76 4.56
CA SER A 317 -20.60 24.12 3.45
C SER A 317 -19.62 23.43 2.50
N ALA A 318 -20.10 22.49 1.68
CA ALA A 318 -19.27 21.82 0.67
C ALA A 318 -18.63 22.84 -0.30
N GLN A 319 -19.41 23.82 -0.74
CA GLN A 319 -18.95 24.88 -1.65
C GLN A 319 -17.82 25.72 -1.04
N GLU A 320 -17.92 26.10 0.24
CA GLU A 320 -16.85 26.87 0.90
C GLU A 320 -15.57 26.04 1.08
N ARG A 321 -15.68 24.74 1.36
CA ARG A 321 -14.51 23.85 1.41
C ARG A 321 -13.83 23.74 0.05
N ASP A 322 -14.63 23.52 -1.00
CA ASP A 322 -14.13 23.43 -2.37
C ASP A 322 -13.47 24.74 -2.79
N GLN A 323 -14.05 25.89 -2.42
CA GLN A 323 -13.48 27.21 -2.66
C GLN A 323 -12.09 27.34 -2.01
N ILE A 324 -11.95 26.96 -0.73
CA ILE A 324 -10.64 26.98 -0.03
C ILE A 324 -9.63 26.08 -0.74
N ILE A 325 -10.01 24.84 -1.06
CA ILE A 325 -9.13 23.87 -1.73
C ILE A 325 -8.69 24.39 -3.10
N GLN A 326 -9.64 24.91 -3.88
CA GLN A 326 -9.38 25.47 -5.21
C GLN A 326 -8.48 26.70 -5.15
N HIS A 327 -8.59 27.55 -4.12
CA HIS A 327 -7.69 28.69 -3.94
C HIS A 327 -6.23 28.25 -3.83
N PHE A 328 -5.96 27.20 -3.05
CA PHE A 328 -4.61 26.65 -2.94
C PHE A 328 -4.12 25.85 -4.17
N ASN A 329 -5.05 25.48 -5.06
CA ASN A 329 -4.74 24.95 -6.38
C ASN A 329 -4.62 26.03 -7.46
N GLY A 330 -5.20 27.21 -7.23
CA GLY A 330 -5.23 28.34 -8.15
C GLY A 330 -3.88 29.03 -8.36
N PRO A 331 -3.79 29.96 -9.32
CA PRO A 331 -2.57 30.74 -9.54
C PRO A 331 -2.21 31.57 -8.30
N PRO A 332 -0.91 31.72 -7.99
CA PRO A 332 -0.47 32.40 -6.77
C PRO A 332 -0.54 33.92 -6.84
N LEU A 333 -0.93 34.50 -7.98
CA LEU A 333 -0.92 35.94 -8.18
C LEU A 333 -2.36 36.46 -8.23
N LEU A 334 -2.66 37.37 -7.32
CA LEU A 334 -3.86 38.19 -7.36
C LEU A 334 -3.50 39.54 -8.00
N PRO A 335 -4.20 39.97 -9.07
CA PRO A 335 -4.02 41.32 -9.60
C PRO A 335 -4.38 42.36 -8.52
N ALA A 336 -3.61 43.44 -8.41
CA ALA A 336 -3.85 44.51 -7.42
C ALA A 336 -5.29 45.09 -7.51
N SER A 337 -5.88 45.12 -8.70
CA SER A 337 -7.27 45.56 -8.92
C SER A 337 -8.33 44.67 -8.27
N GLN A 338 -7.97 43.45 -7.84
CA GLN A 338 -8.88 42.47 -7.24
C GLN A 338 -8.68 42.31 -5.72
N GLU A 339 -7.72 43.00 -5.10
CA GLU A 339 -7.42 42.87 -3.66
C GLU A 339 -8.62 43.21 -2.77
N GLN A 340 -9.35 44.28 -3.11
CA GLN A 340 -10.50 44.70 -2.30
C GLN A 340 -11.67 43.72 -2.39
N GLN A 341 -11.94 43.19 -3.59
CA GLN A 341 -12.96 42.16 -3.81
C GLN A 341 -12.55 40.86 -3.11
N PHE A 342 -11.30 40.43 -3.28
CA PHE A 342 -10.74 39.27 -2.60
C PHE A 342 -10.90 39.38 -1.09
N ARG A 343 -10.58 40.52 -0.50
CA ARG A 343 -10.77 40.72 0.94
C ARG A 343 -12.22 40.55 1.35
N GLN A 344 -13.16 41.11 0.61
CA GLN A 344 -14.60 40.98 0.93
C GLN A 344 -15.06 39.53 0.86
N ASP A 345 -14.64 38.80 -0.17
CA ASP A 345 -15.04 37.40 -0.40
C ASP A 345 -14.41 36.45 0.62
N TRP A 346 -13.16 36.71 1.02
CA TRP A 346 -12.37 35.78 1.83
C TRP A 346 -12.35 36.12 3.32
N LYS A 347 -12.74 37.33 3.74
CA LYS A 347 -12.79 37.70 5.16
C LYS A 347 -13.63 36.73 6.02
N PRO A 348 -14.80 36.23 5.58
CA PRO A 348 -15.58 35.23 6.33
C PRO A 348 -14.87 33.86 6.46
N LEU A 349 -13.95 33.55 5.54
CA LEU A 349 -13.25 32.26 5.45
C LEU A 349 -11.82 32.32 5.98
N LEU A 350 -11.29 33.51 6.28
CA LEU A 350 -9.89 33.74 6.67
C LEU A 350 -9.42 32.75 7.74
N HIS A 351 -10.15 32.64 8.84
CA HIS A 351 -9.74 31.77 9.95
C HIS A 351 -9.64 30.31 9.54
N TYR A 352 -10.58 29.82 8.73
CA TYR A 352 -10.54 28.46 8.19
C TYR A 352 -9.34 28.24 7.28
N VAL A 353 -9.02 29.23 6.44
CA VAL A 353 -7.86 29.15 5.54
C VAL A 353 -6.55 29.05 6.33
N LEU A 354 -6.37 29.90 7.34
CA LEU A 354 -5.16 29.90 8.16
C LEU A 354 -4.99 28.58 8.91
N VAL A 355 -6.06 28.10 9.55
CA VAL A 355 -6.04 26.84 10.29
C VAL A 355 -5.85 25.64 9.35
N ALA A 356 -6.50 25.63 8.19
CA ALA A 356 -6.33 24.60 7.18
C ALA A 356 -4.88 24.51 6.68
N ALA A 357 -4.26 25.65 6.39
CA ALA A 357 -2.87 25.72 5.94
C ALA A 357 -1.90 25.15 6.98
N VAL A 358 -2.00 25.60 8.23
CA VAL A 358 -1.07 25.19 9.30
C VAL A 358 -1.33 23.76 9.75
N ARG A 359 -2.57 23.39 10.08
CA ARG A 359 -2.90 22.02 10.49
C ARG A 359 -2.64 21.01 9.39
N GLY A 360 -2.91 21.38 8.13
CA GLY A 360 -2.60 20.56 6.97
C GLY A 360 -1.11 20.25 6.88
N SER A 361 -0.27 21.28 7.01
CA SER A 361 1.19 21.14 6.97
C SER A 361 1.73 20.34 8.16
N VAL A 362 1.23 20.58 9.37
CA VAL A 362 1.54 19.77 10.56
C VAL A 362 1.23 18.29 10.33
N ARG A 363 0.05 17.98 9.76
CA ARG A 363 -0.36 16.62 9.44
C ARG A 363 0.53 15.99 8.37
N CYS A 364 1.00 16.77 7.40
CA CYS A 364 1.98 16.30 6.41
C CYS A 364 3.31 15.91 7.07
N ILE A 365 3.84 16.75 7.98
CA ILE A 365 5.09 16.44 8.69
C ILE A 365 4.95 15.21 9.59
N ALA A 366 3.87 15.15 10.38
CA ALA A 366 3.61 14.02 11.26
C ALA A 366 3.46 12.70 10.47
N TYR A 367 2.91 12.79 9.26
CA TYR A 367 2.87 11.66 8.33
C TYR A 367 4.28 11.21 7.91
N PHE A 368 5.18 12.13 7.54
CA PHE A 368 6.56 11.79 7.17
C PHE A 368 7.42 11.21 8.27
N LYS A 369 7.18 11.65 9.51
CA LYS A 369 7.98 11.22 10.66
C LYS A 369 7.61 9.85 11.20
N ASN A 370 6.67 9.13 10.56
CA ASN A 370 6.24 7.81 11.01
C ASN A 370 6.93 6.68 10.21
N PRO A 371 8.11 6.20 10.64
CA PRO A 371 8.87 5.18 9.91
C PRO A 371 8.14 3.82 9.85
N GLY A 372 7.27 3.52 10.82
CA GLY A 372 6.47 2.29 10.85
C GLY A 372 5.39 2.18 9.75
N ARG A 373 5.42 3.07 8.75
CA ARG A 373 4.45 3.16 7.66
C ARG A 373 5.08 3.21 6.28
N GLU A 374 6.41 3.09 6.21
CA GLU A 374 7.13 2.92 4.95
C GLU A 374 7.09 1.45 4.55
N LEU A 375 6.24 1.09 3.57
CA LEU A 375 6.15 -0.31 3.12
C LEU A 375 7.48 -0.83 2.57
N GLU A 376 8.38 0.04 2.12
CA GLU A 376 9.70 -0.39 1.67
C GLU A 376 10.66 -0.77 2.80
N GLU A 377 10.47 -0.19 4.00
CA GLU A 377 11.24 -0.58 5.18
C GLU A 377 10.65 -1.84 5.85
N ILE A 378 9.34 -2.08 5.67
CA ILE A 378 8.62 -3.20 6.29
C ILE A 378 8.62 -4.44 5.39
N LEU A 379 8.42 -4.27 4.08
CA LEU A 379 8.29 -5.35 3.12
C LEU A 379 9.63 -5.67 2.45
N PRO A 380 9.85 -6.92 2.00
CA PRO A 380 11.06 -7.29 1.30
C PRO A 380 10.93 -6.86 -0.17
N MET A 381 10.88 -5.54 -0.40
CA MET A 381 10.55 -4.94 -1.69
C MET A 381 11.53 -5.35 -2.79
N ASP A 382 12.80 -5.57 -2.44
CA ASP A 382 13.79 -6.10 -3.38
C ASP A 382 13.37 -7.46 -3.92
N VAL A 383 12.89 -8.38 -3.05
CA VAL A 383 12.42 -9.70 -3.45
C VAL A 383 11.13 -9.56 -4.27
N LEU A 384 10.18 -8.76 -3.80
CA LEU A 384 8.88 -8.57 -4.46
C LEU A 384 9.01 -7.96 -5.86
N ARG A 385 9.94 -7.03 -6.06
CA ARG A 385 10.15 -6.35 -7.35
C ARG A 385 11.05 -7.12 -8.31
N SER A 386 12.00 -7.91 -7.81
CA SER A 386 12.97 -8.65 -8.64
C SER A 386 12.50 -10.05 -9.03
N SER A 387 11.39 -10.54 -8.48
CA SER A 387 10.93 -11.92 -8.66
C SER A 387 9.57 -12.03 -9.31
N SER A 388 9.34 -13.10 -10.07
CA SER A 388 7.99 -13.55 -10.40
C SER A 388 7.33 -14.10 -9.13
N LEU A 389 6.14 -13.59 -8.81
CA LEU A 389 5.46 -13.86 -7.55
C LEU A 389 4.36 -14.91 -7.70
N TYR A 390 4.42 -15.95 -6.87
CA TYR A 390 3.42 -17.02 -6.86
C TYR A 390 2.78 -17.12 -5.50
N VAL A 391 1.49 -16.80 -5.40
CA VAL A 391 0.72 -16.97 -4.18
C VAL A 391 0.41 -18.44 -3.96
N ARG A 392 0.71 -18.93 -2.76
CA ARG A 392 0.42 -20.30 -2.32
C ARG A 392 -0.71 -20.36 -1.31
N GLY A 393 -1.30 -21.54 -1.24
CA GLY A 393 -2.26 -21.94 -0.23
C GLY A 393 -1.54 -22.32 1.07
N CYS A 394 -2.32 -22.61 2.11
CA CYS A 394 -1.78 -23.10 3.38
C CYS A 394 -1.18 -24.50 3.28
#